data_AF-A0A822CRB0-F1
#
_entry.id   AF-A0A822CRB0-F1
#
_cell.length_a   1.000
_cell.length_b   1.000
_cell.length_c   1.000
_cell.angle_alpha   90.00
_cell.angle_beta   90.00
_cell.angle_gamma   90.00
#
_symmetry.space_group_name_H-M   'P 1'
#
loop_
_entity.id
_entity.type
_entity.pdbx_description
1 polymer ?
#
loop_
_entity_poly.entity_id
_entity_poly.type
_entity_poly.pdbx_seq_one_letter_code
_entity_poly.pdbx_strand_id
1 'polypeptide(L)'
;MGPTRIIDQYLLYCEEMCSDFEPLGKSSLFTILDACKASTRKSLQGINYFAAEAGEAFDGIRKMIEDKVALHNDSARLIENLKRARFYLKSDYKVHVARSSNIADHCCVYALSDPEKRDFAQDCDHEHNESCAECSNLTRTLNEIERLLEETEEDEELLHRTLKKFRSYREAIEAWKAHLLRSINQDLCRENLLDKLSNDEIYLNLDWAMKFLPIKSREPQSEFFGKRGISWHITVVMKNDASAEDENSIFDEDTDVLDDSQQIIEHEMTDLSGENNDDNGVIDKKKKHSFKYKVFVH
;
A
#
# COMPACT_ATOMS: atom_id res chain seq x y z
N MET A 1 0.63 -13.76 -14.69
CA MET A 1 -0.26 -13.03 -15.62
C MET A 1 0.47 -12.94 -16.96
N GLY A 2 -0.13 -13.36 -18.07
CA GLY A 2 0.57 -13.40 -19.37
C GLY A 2 0.61 -12.02 -20.07
N PRO A 3 1.59 -11.76 -20.96
CA PRO A 3 1.77 -10.45 -21.62
C PRO A 3 0.52 -9.95 -22.34
N THR A 4 -0.21 -10.84 -23.01
CA THR A 4 -1.49 -10.53 -23.68
C THR A 4 -2.51 -9.90 -22.73
N ARG A 5 -2.63 -10.44 -21.51
CA ARG A 5 -3.60 -9.95 -20.52
C ARG A 5 -3.23 -8.57 -19.98
N ILE A 6 -1.94 -8.28 -19.85
CA ILE A 6 -1.44 -6.95 -19.45
C ILE A 6 -1.75 -5.93 -20.54
N ILE A 7 -1.52 -6.30 -21.81
CA ILE A 7 -1.84 -5.44 -22.96
C ILE A 7 -3.33 -5.18 -23.05
N ASP A 8 -4.17 -6.20 -22.90
CA ASP A 8 -5.62 -6.02 -22.96
C ASP A 8 -6.13 -5.14 -21.80
N GLN A 9 -5.56 -5.26 -20.58
CA GLN A 9 -5.87 -4.37 -19.47
C GLN A 9 -5.43 -2.92 -19.73
N TYR A 10 -4.25 -2.71 -20.31
CA TYR A 10 -3.78 -1.39 -20.70
C TYR A 10 -4.70 -0.74 -21.74
N LEU A 11 -5.11 -1.49 -22.77
CA LEU A 11 -5.99 -0.98 -23.81
C LEU A 11 -7.39 -0.63 -23.27
N LEU A 12 -7.95 -1.51 -22.43
CA LEU A 12 -9.22 -1.24 -21.74
C LEU A 12 -9.10 0.00 -20.86
N TYR A 13 -7.99 0.15 -20.14
CA TYR A 13 -7.75 1.35 -19.33
C TYR A 13 -7.71 2.62 -20.20
N CYS A 14 -7.03 2.60 -21.34
CA CYS A 14 -7.00 3.74 -22.26
C CYS A 14 -8.39 4.06 -22.81
N GLU A 15 -9.17 3.05 -23.19
CA GLU A 15 -10.54 3.21 -23.70
C GLU A 15 -11.49 3.79 -22.64
N GLU A 16 -11.38 3.30 -21.39
CA GLU A 16 -12.26 3.74 -20.30
C GLU A 16 -11.91 5.14 -19.78
N MET A 17 -10.64 5.53 -19.77
CA MET A 17 -10.16 6.69 -19.00
C MET A 17 -9.62 7.84 -19.84
N CYS A 18 -9.26 7.59 -21.10
CA CYS A 18 -8.57 8.58 -21.92
C CYS A 18 -9.21 8.70 -23.31
N SER A 19 -10.28 9.50 -23.42
CA SER A 19 -10.96 9.75 -24.70
C SER A 19 -10.05 10.34 -25.78
N ASP A 20 -9.01 11.07 -25.36
CA ASP A 20 -8.14 11.85 -26.24
C ASP A 20 -6.74 11.23 -26.41
N PHE A 21 -6.51 10.04 -25.86
CA PHE A 21 -5.21 9.36 -25.90
C PHE A 21 -5.24 8.19 -26.88
N GLU A 22 -4.36 8.20 -27.87
CA GLU A 22 -4.18 7.08 -28.77
C GLU A 22 -3.20 6.05 -28.15
N PRO A 23 -3.68 4.86 -27.78
CA PRO A 23 -2.81 3.87 -27.14
C PRO A 23 -1.79 3.31 -28.12
N LEU A 24 -0.63 2.91 -27.58
CA LEU A 24 0.39 2.19 -28.34
C LEU A 24 -0.18 0.90 -28.96
N GLY A 25 0.26 0.61 -30.19
CA GLY A 25 -0.11 -0.63 -30.87
C GLY A 25 0.37 -1.87 -30.12
N LYS A 26 -0.39 -2.97 -30.22
CA LYS A 26 -0.09 -4.25 -29.55
C LYS A 26 1.36 -4.69 -29.76
N SER A 27 1.89 -4.55 -30.99
CA SER A 27 3.27 -4.90 -31.35
C SER A 27 4.30 -4.16 -30.48
N SER A 28 4.16 -2.84 -30.34
CA SER A 28 5.06 -2.01 -29.52
C SER A 28 4.95 -2.37 -28.04
N LEU A 29 3.74 -2.63 -27.55
CA LEU A 29 3.52 -3.05 -26.16
C LEU A 29 4.15 -4.42 -25.88
N PHE A 30 4.07 -5.37 -26.83
CA PHE A 30 4.77 -6.65 -26.72
C PHE A 30 6.29 -6.45 -26.70
N THR A 31 6.85 -5.57 -27.53
CA THR A 31 8.29 -5.24 -27.49
C THR A 31 8.71 -4.65 -26.15
N ILE A 32 7.88 -3.76 -25.58
CA ILE A 32 8.12 -3.19 -24.25
C ILE A 32 8.10 -4.28 -23.18
N LEU A 33 7.10 -5.16 -23.19
CA LEU A 33 6.99 -6.26 -22.20
C LEU A 33 8.07 -7.33 -22.36
N ASP A 34 8.64 -7.48 -23.55
CA ASP A 34 9.76 -8.38 -23.81
C ASP A 34 11.08 -7.80 -23.27
N ALA A 35 11.31 -6.49 -23.47
CA ALA A 35 12.44 -5.77 -22.90
C ALA A 35 12.32 -5.59 -21.38
N CYS A 36 11.09 -5.42 -20.87
CA CYS A 36 10.74 -5.23 -19.47
C CYS A 36 9.79 -6.34 -19.04
N LYS A 37 10.32 -7.54 -18.78
CA LYS A 37 9.51 -8.70 -18.37
C LYS A 37 8.68 -8.34 -17.15
N ALA A 38 7.36 -8.36 -17.31
CA ALA A 38 6.45 -8.14 -16.20
C ALA A 38 6.62 -9.24 -15.16
N SER A 39 7.02 -8.88 -13.94
CA SER A 39 7.06 -9.83 -12.83
C SER A 39 5.63 -10.13 -12.38
N THR A 40 5.34 -11.41 -12.16
CA THR A 40 4.03 -11.83 -11.66
C THR A 40 4.07 -11.91 -10.15
N ARG A 41 3.76 -10.80 -9.48
CA ARG A 41 3.56 -10.82 -8.03
C ARG A 41 2.33 -11.68 -7.69
N LYS A 42 2.55 -12.80 -7.01
CA LYS A 42 1.46 -13.52 -6.33
C LYS A 42 1.15 -12.73 -5.07
N SER A 43 0.19 -11.81 -5.16
CA SER A 43 -0.39 -11.20 -3.96
C SER A 43 -1.02 -12.31 -3.11
N LEU A 44 -0.33 -12.74 -2.06
CA LEU A 44 -0.97 -13.29 -0.89
C LEU A 44 -1.74 -12.12 -0.29
N GLN A 45 -3.06 -12.14 -0.42
CA GLN A 45 -3.94 -11.01 -0.12
C GLN A 45 -3.81 -10.59 1.34
N GLY A 46 -2.96 -9.60 1.63
CA GLY A 46 -3.17 -8.71 2.76
C GLY A 46 -4.38 -7.84 2.44
N ILE A 47 -5.47 -8.00 3.19
CA ILE A 47 -6.66 -7.17 2.98
C ILE A 47 -6.29 -5.74 3.40
N ASN A 48 -6.00 -4.87 2.43
CA ASN A 48 -5.88 -3.44 2.69
C ASN A 48 -7.29 -2.88 2.94
N TYR A 49 -7.69 -2.84 4.20
CA TYR A 49 -9.01 -2.37 4.62
C TYR A 49 -9.30 -0.94 4.14
N PHE A 50 -8.31 -0.04 4.13
CA PHE A 50 -8.48 1.33 3.62
C PHE A 50 -8.87 1.34 2.14
N ALA A 51 -8.18 0.54 1.31
CA ALA A 51 -8.49 0.45 -0.11
C ALA A 51 -9.86 -0.20 -0.38
N ALA A 52 -10.24 -1.19 0.43
CA ALA A 52 -11.53 -1.85 0.34
C ALA A 52 -12.68 -0.91 0.74
N GLU A 53 -12.57 -0.25 1.89
CA GLU A 53 -13.55 0.72 2.39
C GLU A 53 -13.69 1.92 1.46
N ALA A 54 -12.58 2.46 0.95
CA ALA A 54 -12.65 3.53 -0.04
C ALA A 54 -13.28 3.06 -1.36
N GLY A 55 -13.02 1.82 -1.78
CA GLY A 55 -13.68 1.21 -2.93
C GLY A 55 -15.21 1.18 -2.78
N GLU A 56 -15.69 0.70 -1.63
CA GLU A 56 -17.12 0.72 -1.29
C GLU A 56 -17.66 2.14 -1.20
N ALA A 57 -16.89 3.08 -0.67
CA ALA A 57 -17.26 4.49 -0.60
C ALA A 57 -17.46 5.14 -1.97
N PHE A 58 -16.53 4.91 -2.91
CA PHE A 58 -16.66 5.39 -4.29
C PHE A 58 -17.91 4.82 -4.97
N ASP A 59 -18.15 3.52 -4.82
CA ASP A 59 -19.33 2.87 -5.41
C ASP A 59 -20.63 3.35 -4.74
N GLY A 60 -20.60 3.56 -3.42
CA GLY A 60 -21.69 4.12 -2.64
C GLY A 60 -22.06 5.54 -3.05
N ILE A 61 -21.08 6.44 -3.19
CA ILE A 61 -21.30 7.81 -3.66
C ILE A 61 -21.84 7.82 -5.09
N ARG A 62 -21.27 6.99 -5.99
CA ARG A 62 -21.77 6.84 -7.37
C ARG A 62 -23.27 6.50 -7.37
N LYS A 63 -23.68 5.53 -6.55
CA LYS A 63 -25.08 5.15 -6.41
C LYS A 63 -25.95 6.29 -5.84
N MET A 64 -25.43 7.05 -4.87
CA MET A 64 -26.16 8.21 -4.34
C MET A 64 -26.39 9.29 -5.42
N ILE A 65 -25.42 9.52 -6.31
CA ILE A 65 -25.60 10.43 -7.46
C ILE A 65 -26.69 9.90 -8.39
N GLU A 66 -26.66 8.61 -8.74
CA GLU A 66 -27.66 7.99 -9.62
C GLU A 66 -29.07 7.98 -9.02
N ASP A 67 -29.20 7.79 -7.70
CA ASP A 67 -30.50 7.68 -7.04
C ASP A 67 -31.11 9.06 -6.73
N LYS A 68 -30.30 10.03 -6.30
CA LYS A 68 -30.79 11.31 -5.75
C LYS A 68 -30.49 12.54 -6.61
N VAL A 69 -29.43 12.48 -7.43
CA VAL A 69 -28.94 13.62 -8.23
C VAL A 69 -29.19 13.42 -9.73
N ALA A 70 -29.77 12.29 -10.15
CA ALA A 70 -29.94 11.94 -11.56
C ALA A 70 -30.74 12.94 -12.41
N LEU A 71 -31.59 13.76 -11.79
CA LEU A 71 -32.34 14.81 -12.49
C LEU A 71 -31.50 16.08 -12.77
N HIS A 72 -30.30 16.19 -12.18
CA HIS A 72 -29.36 17.26 -12.50
C HIS A 72 -28.54 16.92 -13.75
N ASN A 73 -28.39 17.90 -14.64
CA ASN A 73 -27.55 17.80 -15.84
C ASN A 73 -26.08 17.47 -15.55
N ASP A 74 -25.62 17.68 -14.31
CA ASP A 74 -24.25 17.45 -13.89
C ASP A 74 -23.95 16.01 -13.43
N SER A 75 -24.96 15.14 -13.30
CA SER A 75 -24.78 13.78 -12.76
C SER A 75 -23.72 12.96 -13.50
N ALA A 76 -23.73 12.98 -14.84
CA ALA A 76 -22.72 12.29 -15.66
C ALA A 76 -21.30 12.84 -15.43
N ARG A 77 -21.16 14.16 -15.35
CA ARG A 77 -19.88 14.83 -15.08
C ARG A 77 -19.35 14.46 -13.68
N LEU A 78 -20.22 14.43 -12.68
CA LEU A 78 -19.83 14.07 -11.30
C LEU A 78 -19.37 12.62 -11.19
N ILE A 79 -20.08 11.70 -11.84
CA ILE A 79 -19.68 10.29 -11.89
C ILE A 79 -18.31 10.15 -12.57
N GLU A 80 -18.08 10.87 -13.66
CA GLU A 80 -16.80 10.81 -14.37
C GLU A 80 -15.65 11.42 -13.56
N ASN A 81 -15.87 12.56 -12.92
CA ASN A 81 -14.90 13.16 -12.00
C ASN A 81 -14.59 12.22 -10.82
N LEU A 82 -15.59 11.52 -10.29
CA LEU A 82 -15.44 10.58 -9.19
C LEU A 82 -14.60 9.35 -9.60
N LYS A 83 -14.84 8.82 -10.81
CA LYS A 83 -13.98 7.77 -11.39
C LYS A 83 -12.55 8.27 -11.52
N ARG A 84 -12.34 9.40 -12.20
CA ARG A 84 -11.02 10.01 -12.38
C ARG A 84 -10.27 10.17 -11.06
N ALA A 85 -10.95 10.64 -10.01
CA ALA A 85 -10.37 10.77 -8.68
C ALA A 85 -9.99 9.41 -8.05
N ARG A 86 -10.83 8.37 -8.22
CA ARG A 86 -10.50 6.99 -7.77
C ARG A 86 -9.26 6.45 -8.47
N PHE A 87 -9.15 6.67 -9.79
CA PHE A 87 -7.98 6.24 -10.56
C PHE A 87 -6.72 7.01 -10.14
N TYR A 88 -6.82 8.33 -10.02
CA TYR A 88 -5.73 9.18 -9.54
C TYR A 88 -5.15 8.68 -8.21
N LEU A 89 -5.99 8.38 -7.21
CA LEU A 89 -5.53 7.85 -5.93
C LEU A 89 -4.88 6.45 -6.08
N LYS A 90 -5.37 5.63 -7.00
CA LYS A 90 -4.86 4.27 -7.23
C LYS A 90 -3.50 4.26 -7.93
N SER A 91 -3.26 5.19 -8.85
CA SER A 91 -2.04 5.29 -9.64
C SER A 91 -1.20 6.51 -9.26
N ASP A 92 -1.54 7.67 -9.81
CA ASP A 92 -0.61 8.80 -9.99
C ASP A 92 -0.32 9.53 -8.69
N TYR A 93 -1.25 9.50 -7.73
CA TYR A 93 -1.05 10.11 -6.42
C TYR A 93 0.26 9.63 -5.78
N LYS A 94 0.60 8.35 -5.94
CA LYS A 94 1.82 7.78 -5.34
C LYS A 94 3.11 8.37 -5.91
N VAL A 95 3.12 8.72 -7.19
CA VAL A 95 4.32 9.27 -7.86
C VAL A 95 4.45 10.78 -7.67
N HIS A 96 3.37 11.47 -7.28
CA HIS A 96 3.42 12.90 -6.98
C HIS A 96 3.91 13.18 -5.56
N VAL A 97 3.74 12.23 -4.64
CA VAL A 97 4.12 12.39 -3.24
C VAL A 97 5.64 12.34 -3.07
N ALA A 98 6.18 13.30 -2.32
CA ALA A 98 7.61 13.42 -2.05
C ALA A 98 7.87 14.02 -0.65
N ARG A 99 9.11 13.93 -0.17
CA ARG A 99 9.51 14.61 1.09
C ARG A 99 9.53 16.14 0.98
N SER A 100 9.74 16.66 -0.22
CA SER A 100 9.77 18.08 -0.52
C SER A 100 8.91 18.34 -1.74
N SER A 101 7.81 19.07 -1.56
CA SER A 101 6.90 19.43 -2.65
C SER A 101 6.25 20.77 -2.34
N ASN A 102 6.13 21.64 -3.34
CA ASN A 102 5.42 22.91 -3.19
C ASN A 102 3.89 22.74 -3.09
N ILE A 103 3.39 21.50 -3.20
CA ILE A 103 1.97 21.16 -3.06
C ILE A 103 1.78 20.48 -1.71
N ALA A 104 0.96 21.09 -0.84
CA ALA A 104 0.69 20.60 0.51
C ALA A 104 0.27 19.12 0.56
N ASP A 105 -0.63 18.71 -0.33
CA ASP A 105 -1.13 17.33 -0.43
C ASP A 105 -0.07 16.30 -0.85
N HIS A 106 1.04 16.74 -1.43
CA HIS A 106 2.10 15.88 -1.95
C HIS A 106 3.34 15.88 -1.07
N CYS A 107 3.50 16.87 -0.19
CA CYS A 107 4.61 16.93 0.74
C CYS A 107 4.34 16.05 1.96
N CYS A 108 5.03 14.90 2.07
CA CYS A 108 4.90 13.99 3.22
C CYS A 108 5.18 14.68 4.55
N VAL A 109 6.21 15.56 4.58
CA VAL A 109 6.63 16.24 5.81
C VAL A 109 5.51 17.15 6.29
N TYR A 110 4.93 17.95 5.39
CA TYR A 110 3.84 18.85 5.72
C TYR A 110 2.53 18.10 6.03
N ALA A 111 2.08 17.22 5.14
CA ALA A 111 0.78 16.58 5.25
C ALA A 111 0.68 15.55 6.40
N LEU A 112 1.81 15.05 6.92
CA LEU A 112 1.85 14.19 8.11
C LEU A 112 2.22 14.95 9.40
N SER A 113 2.56 16.24 9.31
CA SER A 113 2.90 17.06 10.48
C SER A 113 1.64 17.39 11.29
N ASP A 114 1.73 17.22 12.61
CA ASP A 114 0.68 17.64 13.56
C ASP A 114 1.18 18.87 14.34
N PRO A 115 0.70 20.09 14.04
CA PRO A 115 1.19 21.31 14.69
C PRO A 115 0.80 21.38 16.18
N GLU A 116 -0.18 20.60 16.62
CA GLU A 116 -0.60 20.55 18.03
C GLU A 116 0.27 19.60 18.86
N LYS A 117 0.94 18.63 18.22
CA LYS A 117 1.75 17.63 18.90
C LYS A 117 3.22 17.76 18.52
N ARG A 118 4.01 18.33 19.43
CA ARG A 118 5.46 18.57 19.24
C ARG A 118 6.24 17.36 18.72
N ASP A 119 5.92 16.15 19.16
CA ASP A 119 6.63 14.92 18.75
C ASP A 119 6.30 14.48 17.31
N PHE A 120 5.19 14.98 16.76
CA PHE A 120 4.73 14.72 15.39
C PHE A 120 4.76 15.97 14.52
N ALA A 121 5.20 17.11 15.05
CA ALA A 121 5.38 18.35 14.32
C ALA A 121 6.71 18.31 13.55
N GLN A 122 6.64 18.58 12.26
CA GLN A 122 7.78 18.79 11.39
C GLN A 122 7.59 20.07 10.57
N ASP A 123 8.69 20.81 10.42
CA ASP A 123 8.76 22.01 9.59
C ASP A 123 9.37 21.68 8.23
N CYS A 124 8.90 22.38 7.20
CA CYS A 124 9.47 22.35 5.87
C CYS A 124 10.37 23.56 5.64
N ASP A 125 11.41 23.39 4.83
CA ASP A 125 12.32 24.44 4.36
C ASP A 125 11.87 25.07 3.02
N HIS A 126 10.69 24.70 2.54
CA HIS A 126 10.06 25.15 1.30
C HIS A 126 8.62 25.62 1.56
N GLU A 127 8.05 26.31 0.57
CA GLU A 127 6.67 26.83 0.63
C GLU A 127 5.65 25.82 0.09
N HIS A 128 4.38 25.99 0.44
CA HIS A 128 3.28 25.16 -0.07
C HIS A 128 2.26 26.02 -0.82
N ASN A 129 2.72 26.72 -1.86
CA ASN A 129 1.95 27.72 -2.60
C ASN A 129 1.36 27.20 -3.93
N GLU A 130 1.65 25.96 -4.30
CA GLU A 130 1.12 25.31 -5.49
C GLU A 130 -0.06 24.37 -5.15
N SER A 131 -0.90 24.08 -6.16
CA SER A 131 -2.05 23.19 -6.01
C SER A 131 -2.05 22.12 -7.09
N CYS A 132 -2.35 20.87 -6.71
CA CYS A 132 -2.57 19.80 -7.67
C CYS A 132 -3.99 19.85 -8.23
N ALA A 133 -4.13 19.82 -9.56
CA ALA A 133 -5.43 19.79 -10.23
C ALA A 133 -6.27 18.56 -9.85
N GLU A 134 -5.67 17.36 -9.77
CA GLU A 134 -6.38 16.13 -9.43
C GLU A 134 -6.81 16.07 -7.96
N CYS A 135 -5.94 16.49 -7.03
CA CYS A 135 -6.32 16.61 -5.62
C CYS A 135 -7.47 17.62 -5.45
N SER A 136 -7.37 18.76 -6.12
CA SER A 136 -8.43 19.79 -6.11
C SER A 136 -9.73 19.28 -6.73
N ASN A 137 -9.64 18.48 -7.81
CA ASN A 137 -10.80 17.87 -8.47
C ASN A 137 -11.55 16.92 -7.54
N LEU A 138 -10.85 16.07 -6.80
CA LEU A 138 -11.46 15.19 -5.79
C LEU A 138 -12.22 16.00 -4.74
N THR A 139 -11.55 16.97 -4.10
CA THR A 139 -12.15 17.80 -3.06
C THR A 139 -13.33 18.60 -3.56
N ARG A 140 -13.20 19.24 -4.73
CA ARG A 140 -14.29 20.01 -5.36
C ARG A 140 -15.48 19.12 -5.70
N THR A 141 -15.23 17.95 -6.27
CA THR A 141 -16.30 17.01 -6.66
C THR A 141 -17.07 16.51 -5.45
N LEU A 142 -16.37 16.13 -4.36
CA LEU A 142 -17.03 15.72 -3.11
C LEU A 142 -17.87 16.85 -2.49
N ASN A 143 -17.34 18.07 -2.44
CA ASN A 143 -18.10 19.23 -1.93
C ASN A 143 -19.33 19.55 -2.80
N GLU A 144 -19.20 19.41 -4.13
CA GLU A 144 -20.31 19.64 -5.06
C GLU A 144 -21.42 18.59 -4.89
N ILE A 145 -21.04 17.31 -4.71
CA ILE A 145 -22.01 16.24 -4.43
C ILE A 145 -22.72 16.48 -3.09
N GLU A 146 -21.99 16.87 -2.04
CA GLU A 146 -22.58 17.16 -0.72
C GLU A 146 -23.65 18.25 -0.83
N ARG A 147 -23.34 19.35 -1.53
CA ARG A 147 -24.29 20.45 -1.76
C ARG A 147 -25.52 19.99 -2.56
N LEU A 148 -25.33 19.21 -3.62
CA LEU A 148 -26.47 18.71 -4.41
C LEU A 148 -27.34 17.74 -3.62
N LEU A 149 -26.76 16.96 -2.71
CA LEU A 149 -27.53 16.11 -1.79
C LEU A 149 -28.34 16.95 -0.79
N GLU A 150 -27.83 18.10 -0.36
CA GLU A 150 -28.57 19.07 0.46
C GLU A 150 -29.74 19.72 -0.30
N GLU A 151 -29.58 19.99 -1.59
CA GLU A 151 -30.60 20.64 -2.44
C GLU A 151 -31.70 19.68 -2.92
N THR A 152 -31.46 18.36 -2.91
CA THR A 152 -32.36 17.36 -3.54
C THR A 152 -33.38 16.73 -2.59
N GLU A 153 -33.23 16.86 -1.27
CA GLU A 153 -34.08 16.21 -0.28
C GLU A 153 -34.77 17.24 0.62
N GLU A 154 -36.09 17.32 0.56
CA GLU A 154 -36.89 18.23 1.39
C GLU A 154 -37.18 17.64 2.78
N ASP A 155 -37.16 16.31 2.93
CA ASP A 155 -37.37 15.64 4.21
C ASP A 155 -36.09 15.73 5.08
N GLU A 156 -36.17 16.48 6.18
CA GLU A 156 -35.03 16.73 7.08
C GLU A 156 -34.41 15.44 7.66
N GLU A 157 -35.23 14.43 7.99
CA GLU A 157 -34.73 13.19 8.59
C GLU A 157 -34.01 12.32 7.54
N LEU A 158 -34.59 12.22 6.34
CA LEU A 158 -34.00 11.51 5.22
C LEU A 158 -32.73 12.21 4.73
N LEU A 159 -32.72 13.55 4.70
CA LEU A 159 -31.55 14.36 4.37
C LEU A 159 -30.43 14.10 5.38
N HIS A 160 -30.73 14.17 6.69
CA HIS A 160 -29.74 13.92 7.74
C HIS A 160 -29.10 12.53 7.60
N ARG A 161 -29.91 11.48 7.38
CA ARG A 161 -29.41 10.10 7.17
C ARG A 161 -28.56 9.99 5.92
N THR A 162 -28.96 10.65 4.84
CA THR A 162 -28.24 10.67 3.55
C THR A 162 -26.88 11.33 3.71
N LEU A 163 -26.81 12.53 4.27
CA LEU A 163 -25.55 13.26 4.49
C LEU A 163 -24.63 12.53 5.46
N LYS A 164 -25.16 11.92 6.53
CA LYS A 164 -24.35 11.11 7.45
C LYS A 164 -23.66 9.97 6.71
N LYS A 165 -24.38 9.28 5.83
CA LYS A 165 -23.82 8.19 5.02
C LYS A 165 -22.80 8.71 4.01
N PHE A 166 -23.10 9.80 3.31
CA PHE A 166 -22.16 10.45 2.39
C PHE A 166 -20.86 10.86 3.10
N ARG A 167 -20.95 11.47 4.29
CA ARG A 167 -19.79 11.87 5.10
C ARG A 167 -18.93 10.69 5.51
N SER A 168 -19.54 9.56 5.90
CA SER A 168 -18.75 8.34 6.17
C SER A 168 -18.00 7.82 4.94
N TYR A 169 -18.57 7.96 3.74
CA TYR A 169 -17.89 7.60 2.50
C TYR A 169 -16.74 8.57 2.17
N ARG A 170 -16.97 9.87 2.38
CA ARG A 170 -15.93 10.89 2.25
C ARG A 170 -14.76 10.61 3.20
N GLU A 171 -15.05 10.33 4.47
CA GLU A 171 -14.04 9.98 5.47
C GLU A 171 -13.22 8.74 5.05
N ALA A 172 -13.86 7.70 4.51
CA ALA A 172 -13.16 6.51 4.02
C ALA A 172 -12.20 6.83 2.85
N ILE A 173 -12.61 7.70 1.91
CA ILE A 173 -11.76 8.13 0.79
C ILE A 173 -10.57 8.96 1.29
N GLU A 174 -10.80 9.89 2.21
CA GLU A 174 -9.75 10.72 2.82
C GLU A 174 -8.79 9.85 3.64
N ALA A 175 -9.29 8.87 4.40
CA ALA A 175 -8.49 7.91 5.14
C ALA A 175 -7.62 7.05 4.20
N TRP A 176 -8.13 6.68 3.02
CA TRP A 176 -7.34 5.97 2.03
C TRP A 176 -6.24 6.84 1.43
N LYS A 177 -6.52 8.11 1.08
CA LYS A 177 -5.49 9.07 0.64
C LYS A 177 -4.39 9.24 1.70
N ALA A 178 -4.77 9.37 2.97
CA ALA A 178 -3.83 9.47 4.09
C ALA A 178 -3.04 8.17 4.30
N HIS A 179 -3.66 7.00 4.11
CA HIS A 179 -2.97 5.71 4.13
C HIS A 179 -1.91 5.61 3.03
N LEU A 180 -2.24 6.01 1.79
CA LEU A 180 -1.29 6.04 0.68
C LEU A 180 -0.09 6.94 0.99
N LEU A 181 -0.34 8.15 1.50
CA LEU A 181 0.71 9.09 1.92
C LEU A 181 1.64 8.48 2.99
N ARG A 182 1.07 7.84 4.01
CA ARG A 182 1.84 7.17 5.07
C ARG A 182 2.68 6.03 4.54
N SER A 183 2.14 5.19 3.65
CA SER A 183 2.88 4.09 3.04
C SER A 183 4.08 4.60 2.25
N ILE A 184 3.91 5.68 1.46
CA ILE A 184 5.02 6.27 0.69
C ILE A 184 6.08 6.85 1.63
N ASN A 185 5.68 7.56 2.68
CA ASN A 185 6.62 8.08 3.66
C ASN A 185 7.41 6.95 4.38
N GLN A 186 6.75 5.84 4.70
CA GLN A 186 7.39 4.65 5.26
C GLN A 186 8.39 4.02 4.28
N ASP A 187 8.01 3.87 3.01
CA ASP A 187 8.88 3.34 1.96
C ASP A 187 10.12 4.23 1.76
N LEU A 188 9.93 5.55 1.67
CA LEU A 188 11.04 6.51 1.57
C LEU A 188 11.97 6.43 2.78
N CYS A 189 11.43 6.25 3.99
CA CYS A 189 12.25 6.07 5.19
C CYS A 189 13.06 4.77 5.14
N ARG A 190 12.42 3.68 4.71
CA ARG A 190 13.05 2.37 4.53
C ARG A 190 14.18 2.42 3.52
N GLU A 191 13.95 2.99 2.33
CA GLU A 191 14.97 3.13 1.29
C GLU A 191 16.18 3.94 1.79
N ASN A 192 15.92 5.11 2.38
CA ASN A 192 16.97 5.96 2.96
C ASN A 192 17.80 5.25 4.06
N LEU A 193 17.20 4.30 4.78
CA LEU A 193 17.88 3.52 5.81
C LEU A 193 18.73 2.42 5.19
N LEU A 194 18.20 1.72 4.19
CA LEU A 194 18.91 0.66 3.46
C LEU A 194 20.13 1.21 2.71
N ASP A 195 20.00 2.39 2.08
CA ASP A 195 21.11 3.07 1.40
C ASP A 195 22.28 3.41 2.34
N LYS A 196 21.99 3.60 3.63
CA LYS A 196 22.97 3.96 4.67
C LYS A 196 23.43 2.75 5.48
N LEU A 197 23.01 1.54 5.12
CA LEU A 197 23.33 0.32 5.83
C LEU A 197 24.78 -0.09 5.56
N SER A 198 25.60 -0.13 6.63
CA SER A 198 26.97 -0.61 6.54
C SER A 198 27.04 -2.13 6.46
N ASN A 199 28.18 -2.69 6.03
CA ASN A 199 28.37 -4.14 5.86
C ASN A 199 28.24 -4.96 7.17
N ASP A 200 28.44 -4.32 8.33
CA ASP A 200 28.32 -4.92 9.66
C ASP A 200 26.95 -4.65 10.33
N GLU A 201 26.05 -3.94 9.63
CA GLU A 201 24.70 -3.64 10.08
C GLU A 201 23.68 -4.50 9.32
N ILE A 202 22.63 -4.91 10.03
CA ILE A 202 21.46 -5.57 9.45
C ILE A 202 20.21 -4.74 9.70
N TYR A 203 19.30 -4.75 8.73
CA TYR A 203 17.97 -4.18 8.87
C TYR A 203 16.97 -5.28 9.20
N LEU A 204 16.17 -5.07 10.25
CA LEU A 204 15.10 -5.97 10.66
C LEU A 204 13.75 -5.27 10.48
N ASN A 205 12.92 -5.80 9.57
CA ASN A 205 11.51 -5.43 9.48
C ASN A 205 10.67 -6.46 10.24
N LEU A 206 9.94 -6.00 11.25
CA LEU A 206 9.08 -6.82 12.09
C LEU A 206 7.63 -6.45 11.79
N ASP A 207 6.84 -7.42 11.34
CA ASP A 207 5.43 -7.22 11.05
C ASP A 207 4.56 -8.34 11.62
N TRP A 208 3.36 -7.97 12.06
CA TRP A 208 2.36 -8.94 12.47
C TRP A 208 1.63 -9.46 11.23
N ALA A 209 1.78 -10.76 10.95
CA ALA A 209 1.03 -11.35 9.87
C ALA A 209 -0.46 -11.42 10.19
N MET A 210 -1.28 -11.57 9.15
CA MET A 210 -2.68 -11.94 9.31
C MET A 210 -2.81 -13.19 10.20
N LYS A 211 -3.81 -13.19 11.08
CA LYS A 211 -4.05 -14.31 11.99
C LYS A 211 -4.29 -15.59 11.19
N PHE A 212 -3.50 -16.62 11.47
CA PHE A 212 -3.72 -17.94 10.93
C PHE A 212 -4.98 -18.54 11.57
N LEU A 213 -5.95 -18.91 10.74
CA LEU A 213 -7.14 -19.64 11.15
C LEU A 213 -6.96 -21.10 10.72
N PRO A 214 -6.66 -22.04 11.64
CA PRO A 214 -6.53 -23.45 11.29
C PRO A 214 -7.87 -23.94 10.72
N ILE A 215 -7.87 -24.42 9.47
CA ILE A 215 -9.04 -25.06 8.88
C ILE A 215 -9.02 -26.53 9.32
N LYS A 216 -9.94 -26.93 10.20
CA LYS A 216 -10.17 -28.35 10.49
C LYS A 216 -11.19 -28.91 9.48
N SER A 217 -11.00 -30.17 9.06
CA SER A 217 -11.88 -30.83 8.07
C SER A 217 -13.33 -31.03 8.54
N ARG A 218 -13.57 -30.98 9.85
CA ARG A 218 -14.88 -30.90 10.49
C ARG A 218 -14.77 -30.08 11.77
N GLU A 219 -15.72 -29.17 11.98
CA GLU A 219 -15.83 -28.38 13.20
C GLU A 219 -17.25 -28.42 13.76
N PRO A 220 -17.43 -28.71 15.05
CA PRO A 220 -18.73 -28.62 15.69
C PRO A 220 -19.19 -27.15 15.76
N GLN A 221 -20.50 -26.92 15.65
CA GLN A 221 -21.11 -25.57 15.66
C GLN A 221 -20.73 -24.75 16.91
N SER A 222 -20.42 -25.41 18.03
CA SER A 222 -19.95 -24.79 19.27
C SER A 222 -18.56 -24.15 19.18
N GLU A 223 -17.70 -24.60 18.25
CA GLU A 223 -16.37 -24.03 17.99
C GLU A 223 -16.39 -22.89 16.96
N PHE A 224 -17.56 -22.57 16.38
CA PHE A 224 -17.68 -21.55 15.34
C PHE A 224 -17.63 -20.12 15.89
N PHE A 225 -18.14 -19.89 17.11
CA PHE A 225 -18.27 -18.55 17.67
C PHE A 225 -17.04 -18.15 18.51
N GLY A 226 -16.32 -17.10 18.10
CA GLY A 226 -15.24 -16.50 18.89
C GLY A 226 -13.83 -17.04 18.63
N LYS A 227 -13.57 -17.67 17.47
CA LYS A 227 -12.21 -18.13 17.14
C LYS A 227 -11.21 -16.97 17.12
N ARG A 228 -10.24 -17.05 18.02
CA ARG A 228 -9.06 -16.20 18.03
C ARG A 228 -7.98 -16.92 17.22
N GLY A 229 -7.76 -16.50 15.97
CA GLY A 229 -6.69 -17.05 15.16
C GLY A 229 -5.32 -16.90 15.82
N ILE A 230 -4.37 -17.74 15.44
CA ILE A 230 -3.00 -17.70 15.94
C ILE A 230 -2.33 -16.48 15.32
N SER A 231 -1.80 -15.60 16.15
CA SER A 231 -1.08 -14.41 15.66
C SER A 231 0.31 -14.87 15.22
N TRP A 232 0.66 -14.58 13.98
CA TRP A 232 1.99 -14.86 13.44
C TRP A 232 2.79 -13.57 13.45
N HIS A 233 4.08 -13.69 13.72
CA HIS A 233 5.01 -12.59 13.65
C HIS A 233 6.03 -12.92 12.57
N ILE A 234 6.19 -12.04 11.58
CA ILE A 234 7.13 -12.22 10.49
C ILE A 234 8.29 -11.25 10.69
N THR A 235 9.50 -11.77 10.53
CA THR A 235 10.73 -10.98 10.56
C THR A 235 11.42 -11.10 9.22
N VAL A 236 11.62 -9.98 8.54
CA VAL A 236 12.44 -9.91 7.33
C VAL A 236 13.78 -9.29 7.70
N VAL A 237 14.86 -9.97 7.34
CA VAL A 237 16.24 -9.53 7.59
C VAL A 237 16.86 -9.11 6.26
N MET A 238 17.44 -7.91 6.20
CA MET A 238 18.18 -7.41 5.04
C MET A 238 19.59 -6.99 5.44
N LYS A 239 20.56 -7.26 4.56
CA LYS A 239 21.97 -6.92 4.73
C LYS A 239 22.52 -6.38 3.40
N ASN A 240 23.50 -5.49 3.47
CA ASN A 240 24.25 -5.03 2.30
C ASN A 240 25.32 -6.08 1.95
N ASP A 241 25.23 -6.69 0.76
CA ASP A 241 26.23 -7.65 0.28
C ASP A 241 27.34 -6.92 -0.48
N ALA A 242 28.49 -6.78 0.17
CA ALA A 242 29.69 -6.18 -0.42
C ALA A 242 30.60 -7.18 -1.13
N SER A 243 30.15 -8.41 -1.40
CA SER A 243 30.96 -9.50 -1.94
C SER A 243 30.26 -10.21 -3.11
N ALA A 244 30.18 -9.54 -4.26
CA ALA A 244 29.71 -10.15 -5.51
C ALA A 244 30.86 -10.57 -6.45
N GLU A 245 32.13 -10.62 -6.00
CA GLU A 245 33.25 -11.01 -6.88
C GLU A 245 34.10 -12.20 -6.45
N ASP A 246 34.00 -12.77 -5.24
CA ASP A 246 34.75 -13.99 -4.92
C ASP A 246 34.08 -14.76 -3.78
N GLU A 247 33.34 -15.81 -4.15
CA GLU A 247 33.43 -17.17 -3.60
C GLU A 247 32.17 -17.98 -3.99
N ASN A 248 32.37 -18.88 -4.97
CA ASN A 248 31.47 -20.00 -5.21
C ASN A 248 31.44 -20.90 -3.96
N SER A 249 30.51 -20.63 -3.05
CA SER A 249 30.05 -21.60 -2.06
C SER A 249 28.53 -21.62 -2.03
N ILE A 250 27.97 -22.50 -2.86
CA ILE A 250 26.62 -23.08 -2.85
C ILE A 250 25.72 -22.53 -1.74
N PHE A 251 25.00 -21.46 -2.05
CA PHE A 251 23.64 -21.19 -1.59
C PHE A 251 22.89 -20.67 -2.81
N ASP A 252 21.75 -21.30 -3.10
CA ASP A 252 21.06 -21.26 -4.39
C ASP A 252 20.94 -19.86 -4.99
N GLU A 253 21.36 -19.76 -6.25
CA GLU A 253 21.06 -18.67 -7.18
C GLU A 253 19.54 -18.44 -7.24
N ASP A 254 19.07 -17.33 -6.68
CA ASP A 254 17.89 -16.63 -7.18
C ASP A 254 18.21 -15.13 -7.19
N THR A 255 18.78 -14.71 -8.31
CA THR A 255 19.13 -13.33 -8.67
C THR A 255 17.91 -12.40 -8.68
N ASP A 256 18.09 -11.23 -8.05
CA ASP A 256 17.56 -9.93 -8.45
C ASP A 256 16.11 -9.87 -9.00
N VAL A 257 15.14 -9.87 -8.11
CA VAL A 257 13.96 -8.98 -8.17
C VAL A 257 13.47 -8.81 -6.73
N LEU A 258 13.24 -7.57 -6.28
CA LEU A 258 12.48 -7.28 -5.05
C LEU A 258 11.05 -7.83 -5.22
N ASP A 259 10.91 -9.10 -4.88
CA ASP A 259 9.67 -9.84 -4.83
C ASP A 259 9.04 -9.63 -3.46
N ASP A 260 7.77 -9.24 -3.43
CA ASP A 260 6.93 -9.29 -2.22
C ASP A 260 6.57 -10.76 -1.87
N SER A 261 7.29 -11.74 -2.43
CA SER A 261 7.16 -13.14 -2.03
C SER A 261 8.10 -13.39 -0.85
N GLN A 262 7.49 -13.52 0.33
CA GLN A 262 8.12 -14.22 1.42
C GLN A 262 8.26 -15.68 1.01
N GLN A 263 9.44 -16.06 0.50
CA GLN A 263 9.86 -17.44 0.63
C GLN A 263 10.09 -17.70 2.12
N ILE A 264 9.16 -18.44 2.73
CA ILE A 264 9.32 -18.99 4.07
C ILE A 264 10.46 -20.00 3.98
N ILE A 265 11.66 -19.59 4.35
CA ILE A 265 12.72 -20.53 4.69
C ILE A 265 12.40 -21.00 6.11
N GLU A 266 11.78 -22.18 6.24
CA GLU A 266 11.69 -22.89 7.52
C GLU A 266 13.11 -23.25 7.96
N HIS A 267 13.73 -22.40 8.78
CA HIS A 267 14.81 -22.84 9.64
C HIS A 267 14.18 -23.29 10.96
N GLU A 268 14.08 -24.61 11.15
CA GLU A 268 13.88 -25.19 12.48
C GLU A 268 14.94 -24.61 13.42
N MET A 269 14.51 -23.76 14.36
CA MET A 269 15.32 -23.43 15.53
C MET A 269 15.40 -24.71 16.37
N THR A 270 16.48 -25.46 16.21
CA THR A 270 16.81 -26.56 17.11
C THR A 270 17.11 -25.97 18.48
N ASP A 271 16.38 -26.46 19.49
CA ASP A 271 16.54 -26.10 20.89
C ASP A 271 18.01 -26.27 21.32
N LEU A 272 18.66 -25.16 21.71
CA LEU A 272 19.93 -25.19 22.44
C LEU A 272 19.69 -25.49 23.93
N SER A 273 19.05 -26.61 24.21
CA SER A 273 18.94 -27.20 25.55
C SER A 273 19.64 -28.57 25.59
N GLY A 274 20.89 -28.60 25.14
CA GLY A 274 21.78 -29.74 25.39
C GLY A 274 22.42 -29.59 26.78
N GLU A 275 21.97 -30.40 27.73
CA GLU A 275 22.65 -30.61 29.01
C GLU A 275 24.13 -30.92 28.78
N ASN A 276 25.00 -30.24 29.53
CA ASN A 276 26.42 -30.53 29.60
C ASN A 276 26.63 -32.00 29.99
N ASN A 277 27.30 -32.78 29.14
CA ASN A 277 28.15 -33.87 29.58
C ASN A 277 29.36 -33.97 28.66
N ASP A 278 30.51 -34.02 29.32
CA ASP A 278 31.86 -34.01 28.77
C ASP A 278 32.07 -35.07 27.67
N ASP A 279 32.70 -34.69 26.55
CA ASP A 279 33.96 -35.34 26.13
C ASP A 279 34.69 -34.58 25.01
N ASN A 280 35.99 -34.82 24.98
CA ASN A 280 37.05 -34.09 24.28
C ASN A 280 36.88 -33.88 22.76
N GLY A 281 37.07 -32.63 22.31
CA GLY A 281 37.25 -32.31 20.88
C GLY A 281 37.55 -30.83 20.64
N VAL A 282 38.74 -30.55 20.11
CA VAL A 282 39.22 -29.21 19.73
C VAL A 282 38.25 -28.56 18.74
N ILE A 283 37.52 -27.53 19.16
CA ILE A 283 36.74 -26.66 18.26
C ILE A 283 37.30 -25.25 18.36
N ASP A 284 37.81 -24.82 17.20
CA ASP A 284 38.31 -23.48 16.92
C ASP A 284 37.29 -22.41 17.37
N LYS A 285 37.79 -21.35 18.00
CA LYS A 285 36.96 -20.27 18.55
C LYS A 285 36.27 -19.55 17.39
N LYS A 286 35.04 -19.95 17.04
CA LYS A 286 34.15 -19.21 16.14
C LYS A 286 34.15 -17.74 16.58
N LYS A 287 34.67 -16.86 15.73
CA LYS A 287 34.55 -15.40 15.89
C LYS A 287 33.07 -15.10 16.14
N LYS A 288 32.75 -14.58 17.34
CA LYS A 288 31.43 -13.99 17.61
C LYS A 288 31.31 -12.76 16.70
N HIS A 289 30.68 -12.92 15.55
CA HIS A 289 30.25 -11.78 14.75
C HIS A 289 29.11 -11.10 15.50
N SER A 290 29.39 -9.94 16.06
CA SER A 290 28.41 -9.09 16.72
C SER A 290 27.85 -8.14 15.68
N PHE A 291 26.62 -8.38 15.22
CA PHE A 291 25.93 -7.48 14.31
C PHE A 291 25.22 -6.38 15.09
N LYS A 292 25.29 -5.14 14.58
CA LYS A 292 24.43 -4.07 15.06
C LYS A 292 23.15 -4.10 14.23
N TYR A 293 22.00 -4.06 14.89
CA TYR A 293 20.71 -4.10 14.22
C TYR A 293 19.94 -2.79 14.42
N LYS A 294 19.19 -2.38 13.41
CA LYS A 294 18.20 -1.31 13.50
C LYS A 294 16.82 -1.95 13.34
N VAL A 295 15.96 -1.78 14.35
CA VAL A 295 14.61 -2.33 14.35
C VAL A 295 13.64 -1.28 13.84
N PHE A 296 12.83 -1.66 12.86
CA PHE A 296 11.63 -0.91 12.49
C PHE A 296 10.41 -1.72 12.92
N VAL A 297 9.50 -1.08 13.67
CA VAL A 297 8.25 -1.69 14.13
C VAL A 297 7.10 -0.88 13.54
N HIS A 298 6.20 -1.57 12.82
CA HIS A 298 4.98 -0.98 12.26
C HIS A 298 3.88 -0.79 13.32
#